data_AF-A0A9E5GYQ9-F1
#
_entry.id   AF-A0A9E5GYQ9-F1
#
_cell.length_a   1.000
_cell.length_b   1.000
_cell.length_c   1.000
_cell.angle_alpha   90.00
_cell.angle_beta   90.00
_cell.angle_gamma   90.00
#
_symmetry.space_group_name_H-M   'P 1'
#
loop_
_entity.id
_entity.type
_entity.pdbx_description
1 polymer ?
#
loop_
_entity_poly.entity_id
_entity_poly.type
_entity_poly.pdbx_seq_one_letter_code
_entity_poly.pdbx_strand_id
1 'polypeptide(L)'
;MSQNDNEFDDGYGKTDPNPLSPLNISKKPARMTAVALKDGSDKGEMPTVKAAGRGKIAEQILQIAYENGIKVREDKDLTEMLAKIELDSPIPSEAFMAVAEILSYIYRANGEPNPFDAVLKDVMEEQGLELMEDSPQDKKNRDKTDE
;
A
#
# COMPACT_ATOMS: atom_id res chain seq x y z
N MET A 1 18.41 -76.12 39.66
CA MET A 1 17.59 -75.80 38.49
C MET A 1 16.51 -74.85 38.99
N SER A 2 16.55 -73.54 38.75
CA SER A 2 16.50 -72.86 37.44
C SER A 2 15.16 -73.17 36.73
N GLN A 3 14.31 -72.22 36.37
CA GLN A 3 14.54 -70.78 36.11
C GLN A 3 13.48 -69.88 36.80
N ASN A 4 13.87 -68.64 37.15
CA ASN A 4 12.94 -67.52 37.29
C ASN A 4 13.06 -66.70 36.00
N ASP A 5 12.09 -66.83 35.10
CA ASP A 5 12.07 -66.06 33.87
C ASP A 5 11.50 -64.66 34.16
N ASN A 6 12.38 -63.74 34.58
CA ASN A 6 12.04 -62.32 34.66
C ASN A 6 11.84 -61.78 33.23
N GLU A 7 10.58 -61.62 32.84
CA GLU A 7 10.18 -60.98 31.60
C GLU A 7 10.61 -59.50 31.63
N PHE A 8 11.57 -59.14 30.78
CA PHE A 8 12.16 -57.81 30.74
C PHE A 8 11.35 -56.93 29.78
N ASP A 9 10.37 -56.19 30.34
CA ASP A 9 9.64 -55.14 29.61
C ASP A 9 10.57 -53.92 29.42
N ASP A 10 11.06 -53.74 28.20
CA ASP A 10 11.98 -52.65 27.83
C ASP A 10 11.26 -51.36 27.38
N GLY A 11 9.92 -51.33 27.43
CA GLY A 11 9.13 -50.10 27.40
C GLY A 11 9.09 -49.34 26.07
N TYR A 12 9.56 -49.92 24.95
CA TYR A 12 9.54 -49.28 23.62
C TYR A 12 8.84 -50.13 22.55
N GLY A 13 7.62 -50.58 22.87
CA GLY A 13 6.83 -51.53 22.06
C GLY A 13 5.67 -50.95 21.23
N LYS A 14 5.59 -49.63 20.98
CA LYS A 14 4.63 -49.06 20.02
C LYS A 14 5.27 -48.00 19.13
N THR A 15 5.33 -48.31 17.85
CA THR A 15 5.67 -47.36 16.80
C THR A 15 4.56 -46.33 16.65
N ASP A 16 4.87 -45.05 16.88
CA ASP A 16 4.11 -43.91 16.38
C ASP A 16 4.75 -43.43 15.06
N PRO A 17 4.35 -43.95 13.88
CA PRO A 17 5.03 -43.66 12.61
C PRO A 17 4.64 -42.30 12.01
N ASN A 18 4.40 -41.27 12.83
CA ASN A 18 4.12 -39.92 12.31
C ASN A 18 4.60 -38.76 13.20
N PRO A 19 5.93 -38.58 13.37
CA PRO A 19 6.50 -37.42 14.05
C PRO A 19 6.45 -36.12 13.21
N LEU A 20 5.88 -36.14 12.00
CA LEU A 20 5.87 -35.01 11.08
C LEU A 20 4.50 -34.87 10.40
N SER A 21 3.53 -34.38 11.16
CA SER A 21 2.54 -33.48 10.54
C SER A 21 3.33 -32.27 10.02
N PRO A 22 3.48 -32.05 8.69
CA PRO A 22 4.05 -30.80 8.23
C PRO A 22 3.21 -29.68 8.80
N LEU A 23 3.85 -28.65 9.36
CA LEU A 23 3.19 -27.42 9.76
C LEU A 23 2.33 -26.98 8.57
N ASN A 24 1.01 -27.16 8.67
CA ASN A 24 0.08 -26.73 7.64
C ASN A 24 -0.05 -25.21 7.75
N ILE A 25 1.02 -24.53 7.34
CA ILE A 25 1.04 -23.15 6.89
C ILE A 25 0.28 -23.16 5.57
N SER A 26 -1.02 -23.47 5.69
CA SER A 26 -2.05 -23.10 4.75
C SER A 26 -1.98 -21.58 4.71
N LYS A 27 -1.13 -21.09 3.80
CA LYS A 27 -0.97 -19.69 3.45
C LYS A 27 -2.34 -19.27 2.95
N LYS A 28 -3.20 -18.84 3.88
CA LYS A 28 -4.58 -18.44 3.59
C LYS A 28 -4.53 -17.55 2.36
N PRO A 29 -5.32 -17.81 1.32
CA PRO A 29 -5.26 -17.03 0.10
C PRO A 29 -5.37 -15.56 0.49
N ALA A 30 -4.41 -14.76 0.04
CA ALA A 30 -4.34 -13.35 0.38
C ALA A 30 -5.67 -12.73 -0.03
N ARG A 31 -6.46 -12.33 0.97
CA ARG A 31 -7.76 -11.73 0.73
C ARG A 31 -7.49 -10.37 0.10
N MET A 32 -8.14 -10.05 -1.01
CA MET A 32 -8.01 -8.75 -1.64
C MET A 32 -8.27 -7.66 -0.59
N THR A 33 -7.37 -6.70 -0.52
CA THR A 33 -7.44 -5.55 0.38
C THR A 33 -7.62 -4.31 -0.49
N ALA A 34 -8.43 -3.36 -0.06
CA ALA A 34 -8.57 -2.06 -0.74
C ALA A 34 -8.66 -0.95 0.32
N VAL A 35 -8.11 0.21 -0.03
CA VAL A 35 -8.13 1.42 0.78
C VAL A 35 -8.55 2.58 -0.11
N ALA A 36 -9.48 3.40 0.36
CA ALA A 36 -9.85 4.67 -0.25
C ALA A 36 -9.20 5.82 0.53
N LEU A 37 -8.54 6.71 -0.22
CA LEU A 37 -7.89 7.90 0.32
C LEU A 37 -8.67 9.15 -0.11
N LYS A 38 -8.64 10.19 0.72
CA LYS A 38 -9.03 11.55 0.34
C LYS A 38 -7.80 12.45 0.45
N ASP A 39 -7.60 13.32 -0.53
CA ASP A 39 -6.64 14.40 -0.43
C ASP A 39 -7.05 15.43 0.66
N GLY A 40 -6.05 16.18 1.11
CA GLY A 40 -6.27 17.41 1.85
C GLY A 40 -6.84 18.44 0.88
N SER A 41 -8.01 19.02 1.21
CA SER A 41 -8.66 19.98 0.29
C SER A 41 -8.08 21.39 0.44
N ASP A 42 -7.47 21.66 1.58
CA ASP A 42 -6.76 22.90 1.87
C ASP A 42 -5.24 22.73 1.81
N LYS A 43 -4.53 23.83 1.49
CA LYS A 43 -3.07 23.83 1.39
C LYS A 43 -2.42 23.45 2.73
N GLY A 44 -1.84 22.25 2.77
CA GLY A 44 -1.12 21.73 3.94
C GLY A 44 -1.88 20.68 4.76
N GLU A 45 -3.13 20.34 4.40
CA GLU A 45 -3.78 19.16 4.96
C GLU A 45 -3.12 17.86 4.46
N MET A 46 -2.83 16.93 5.37
CA MET A 46 -2.33 15.60 4.99
C MET A 46 -3.45 14.74 4.39
N PRO A 47 -3.18 13.89 3.38
CA PRO A 47 -4.16 12.92 2.89
C PRO A 47 -4.64 12.00 4.01
N THR A 48 -5.91 11.60 3.97
CA THR A 48 -6.57 10.79 5.01
C THR A 48 -7.15 9.49 4.46
N VAL A 49 -7.20 8.45 5.29
CA VAL A 49 -7.87 7.19 4.96
C VAL A 49 -9.38 7.34 5.19
N LYS A 50 -10.20 7.18 4.14
CA LYS A 50 -11.68 7.26 4.24
C LYS A 50 -12.38 5.90 4.29
N ALA A 51 -11.77 4.87 3.69
CA ALA A 51 -12.26 3.50 3.83
C ALA A 51 -11.09 2.52 3.77
N ALA A 52 -11.20 1.40 4.49
CA ALA A 52 -10.28 0.28 4.38
C ALA A 52 -11.10 -1.03 4.51
N GLY A 53 -10.78 -2.02 3.68
CA GLY A 53 -11.56 -3.25 3.60
C GLY A 53 -10.76 -4.45 3.14
N ARG A 54 -11.25 -5.65 3.45
CA ARG A 54 -10.70 -6.94 3.00
C ARG A 54 -11.82 -7.86 2.50
N GLY A 55 -11.54 -8.65 1.46
CA GLY A 55 -12.52 -9.51 0.78
C GLY A 55 -13.71 -8.70 0.26
N LYS A 56 -14.94 -9.10 0.62
CA LYS A 56 -16.19 -8.43 0.18
C LYS A 56 -16.23 -6.91 0.42
N ILE A 57 -15.62 -6.40 1.49
CA ILE A 57 -15.56 -4.95 1.73
C ILE A 57 -14.60 -4.27 0.73
N ALA A 58 -13.50 -4.93 0.38
CA ALA A 58 -12.60 -4.44 -0.66
C ALA A 58 -13.27 -4.44 -2.05
N GLU A 59 -14.02 -5.51 -2.36
CA GLU A 59 -14.84 -5.61 -3.58
C GLU A 59 -15.84 -4.43 -3.66
N GLN A 60 -16.52 -4.11 -2.56
CA GLN A 60 -17.46 -2.98 -2.49
C GLN A 60 -16.77 -1.61 -2.63
N ILE A 61 -15.61 -1.40 -1.99
CA ILE A 61 -14.82 -0.16 -2.13
C ILE A 61 -14.42 0.05 -3.60
N LEU A 62 -13.92 -1.00 -4.26
CA LEU A 62 -13.53 -0.95 -5.67
C LEU A 62 -14.73 -0.71 -6.59
N GLN A 63 -15.86 -1.38 -6.34
CA GLN A 63 -17.09 -1.18 -7.11
C GLN A 63 -17.56 0.28 -7.06
N ILE A 64 -17.63 0.86 -5.86
CA ILE A 64 -18.01 2.28 -5.66
C ILE A 64 -16.99 3.21 -6.34
N ALA A 65 -15.69 2.90 -6.27
CA ALA A 65 -14.65 3.69 -6.93
C ALA A 65 -14.83 3.70 -8.46
N TYR A 66 -15.06 2.54 -9.08
CA TYR A 66 -15.29 2.44 -10.53
C TYR A 66 -16.59 3.13 -10.95
N GLU A 67 -17.68 2.97 -10.20
CA GLU A 67 -18.98 3.62 -10.47
C GLU A 67 -18.89 5.15 -10.45
N ASN A 68 -18.00 5.72 -9.61
CA ASN A 68 -17.80 7.17 -9.48
C ASN A 68 -16.59 7.69 -10.28
N GLY A 69 -15.93 6.85 -11.09
CA GLY A 69 -14.77 7.23 -11.89
C GLY A 69 -13.49 7.56 -11.08
N ILE A 70 -13.45 7.16 -9.81
CA ILE A 70 -12.30 7.36 -8.92
C ILE A 70 -11.13 6.51 -9.43
N LYS A 71 -9.92 7.11 -9.46
CA LYS A 71 -8.71 6.41 -9.92
C LYS A 71 -8.33 5.30 -8.94
N VAL A 72 -8.06 4.10 -9.45
CA VAL A 72 -7.57 2.94 -8.70
C VAL A 72 -6.16 2.60 -9.16
N ARG A 73 -5.24 2.38 -8.23
CA ARG A 73 -3.88 1.85 -8.47
C ARG A 73 -3.70 0.61 -7.61
N GLU A 74 -3.13 -0.46 -8.19
CA GLU A 74 -2.78 -1.66 -7.45
C GLU A 74 -1.37 -1.51 -6.86
N ASP A 75 -1.28 -1.46 -5.53
CA ASP A 75 -0.03 -1.59 -4.79
C ASP A 75 -0.30 -2.41 -3.52
N LYS A 76 0.22 -3.63 -3.49
CA LYS A 76 -0.07 -4.59 -2.42
C LYS A 76 0.52 -4.16 -1.08
N ASP A 77 1.74 -3.66 -1.07
CA ASP A 77 2.47 -3.43 0.17
C ASP A 77 2.06 -2.08 0.80
N LEU A 78 1.81 -1.05 -0.03
CA LEU A 78 1.15 0.19 0.41
C LEU A 78 -0.26 -0.08 0.94
N THR A 79 -1.06 -0.91 0.24
CA THR A 79 -2.43 -1.23 0.66
C THR A 79 -2.47 -2.00 1.98
N GLU A 80 -1.58 -2.96 2.22
CA GLU A 80 -1.48 -3.67 3.50
C GLU A 80 -0.88 -2.82 4.64
N MET A 81 -0.14 -1.76 4.33
CA MET A 81 0.27 -0.74 5.31
C MET A 81 -0.93 0.14 5.69
N LEU A 82 -1.58 0.76 4.70
CA LEU A 82 -2.69 1.69 4.92
C LEU A 82 -3.94 1.00 5.50
N ALA A 83 -4.19 -0.27 5.20
CA ALA A 83 -5.31 -1.05 5.76
C ALA A 83 -5.13 -1.47 7.24
N LYS A 84 -4.16 -0.87 7.94
CA LYS A 84 -3.97 -0.95 9.40
C LYS A 84 -4.21 0.40 10.10
N ILE A 85 -4.38 1.47 9.34
CA ILE A 85 -4.60 2.83 9.84
C ILE A 85 -6.08 3.02 10.18
N GLU A 86 -6.37 3.82 11.20
CA GLU A 86 -7.75 4.17 11.57
C GLU A 86 -8.40 5.06 10.50
N LEU A 87 -9.73 4.96 10.38
CA LEU A 87 -10.48 5.81 9.45
C LEU A 87 -10.41 7.28 9.89
N ASP A 88 -10.50 8.17 8.90
CA ASP A 88 -10.37 9.62 9.02
C ASP A 88 -9.02 10.12 9.58
N SER A 89 -8.05 9.22 9.80
CA SER A 89 -6.69 9.57 10.23
C SER A 89 -5.78 9.95 9.05
N PRO A 90 -4.79 10.83 9.28
CA PRO A 90 -3.71 11.09 8.32
C PRO A 90 -2.94 9.83 7.95
N ILE A 91 -2.41 9.79 6.73
CA ILE A 91 -1.49 8.73 6.32
C ILE A 91 -0.18 8.78 7.13
N PRO A 92 0.43 7.63 7.46
CA PRO A 92 1.71 7.59 8.17
C PRO A 92 2.85 8.11 7.28
N SER A 93 3.91 8.63 7.91
CA SER A 93 5.14 9.10 7.26
C SER A 93 5.72 8.10 6.26
N GLU A 94 5.66 6.82 6.59
CA GLU A 94 6.19 5.69 5.84
C GLU A 94 5.40 5.42 4.55
N ALA A 95 4.13 5.83 4.49
CA ALA A 95 3.30 5.79 3.28
C ALA A 95 3.29 7.13 2.52
N PHE A 96 3.72 8.22 3.16
CA PHE A 96 3.51 9.58 2.66
C PHE A 96 4.13 9.80 1.26
N MET A 97 5.37 9.34 1.04
CA MET A 97 6.02 9.47 -0.27
C MET A 97 5.29 8.71 -1.38
N ALA A 98 4.88 7.46 -1.14
CA ALA A 98 4.17 6.66 -2.12
C ALA A 98 2.78 7.25 -2.47
N VAL A 99 2.05 7.75 -1.46
CA VAL A 99 0.77 8.43 -1.70
C VAL A 99 0.98 9.78 -2.41
N ALA A 100 2.00 10.55 -2.05
CA ALA A 100 2.33 11.82 -2.68
C ALA A 100 2.70 11.65 -4.17
N GLU A 101 3.42 10.59 -4.55
CA GLU A 101 3.68 10.23 -5.95
C GLU A 101 2.36 9.95 -6.72
N ILE A 102 1.47 9.16 -6.12
CA ILE A 102 0.17 8.80 -6.71
C ILE A 102 -0.71 10.05 -6.91
N LEU A 103 -0.83 10.89 -5.89
CA LEU A 103 -1.61 12.12 -5.96
C LEU A 103 -0.97 13.13 -6.95
N SER A 104 0.36 13.28 -6.93
CA SER A 104 1.12 14.09 -7.89
C SER A 104 0.78 13.73 -9.34
N TYR A 105 0.76 12.44 -9.68
CA TYR A 105 0.35 11.97 -11.00
C TYR A 105 -1.11 12.35 -11.34
N ILE A 106 -2.03 12.27 -10.37
CA ILE A 106 -3.45 12.63 -10.57
C ILE A 106 -3.60 14.15 -10.80
N TYR A 107 -3.01 15.00 -9.95
CA TYR A 107 -3.05 16.46 -10.11
C TYR A 107 -2.46 16.88 -11.48
N ARG A 108 -1.30 16.34 -11.86
CA ARG A 108 -0.68 16.60 -13.16
C ARG A 108 -1.56 16.13 -14.32
N ALA A 109 -2.19 14.97 -14.22
CA ALA A 109 -3.11 14.44 -15.24
C ALA A 109 -4.41 15.27 -15.36
N ASN A 110 -4.84 15.94 -14.30
CA ASN A 110 -5.97 16.88 -14.29
C ASN A 110 -5.59 18.29 -14.79
N GLY A 111 -4.29 18.60 -14.92
CA GLY A 111 -3.80 19.96 -15.21
C GLY A 111 -3.88 20.92 -14.01
N GLU A 112 -3.98 20.37 -12.79
CA GLU A 112 -4.16 21.12 -11.55
C GLU A 112 -2.80 21.40 -10.85
N PRO A 113 -2.68 22.50 -10.06
CA PRO A 113 -1.46 22.78 -9.33
C PRO A 113 -1.17 21.70 -8.28
N ASN A 114 -0.11 20.92 -8.47
CA ASN A 114 0.25 19.85 -7.55
C ASN A 114 0.84 20.39 -6.23
N PRO A 115 0.20 20.19 -5.05
CA PRO A 115 0.76 20.61 -3.77
C PRO A 115 1.97 19.76 -3.34
N PHE A 116 2.16 18.57 -3.91
CA PHE A 116 3.24 17.64 -3.57
C PHE A 116 4.54 17.89 -4.37
N ASP A 117 4.53 18.73 -5.41
CA ASP A 117 5.70 18.96 -6.27
C ASP A 117 6.90 19.52 -5.52
N ALA A 118 6.68 20.47 -4.58
CA ALA A 118 7.76 21.02 -3.76
C ALA A 118 8.39 19.95 -2.88
N VAL A 119 7.58 19.16 -2.17
CA VAL A 119 8.07 18.11 -1.27
C VAL A 119 8.81 16.99 -2.03
N LEU A 120 8.32 16.62 -3.23
CA LEU A 120 9.03 15.66 -4.07
C LEU A 120 10.36 16.20 -4.59
N LYS A 121 10.44 17.49 -4.96
CA LYS A 121 11.70 18.13 -5.38
C LYS A 121 12.73 18.14 -4.26
N ASP A 122 12.36 18.63 -3.08
CA ASP A 122 13.26 18.70 -1.92
C ASP A 122 13.86 17.32 -1.59
N VAL A 123 13.03 16.26 -1.60
CA VAL A 123 13.47 14.88 -1.33
C VAL A 123 14.32 14.28 -2.47
N MET A 124 14.05 14.63 -3.73
CA MET A 124 14.85 14.18 -4.89
C MET A 124 16.20 14.90 -4.99
N GLU A 125 16.24 16.19 -4.66
CA GLU A 125 17.46 17.00 -4.62
C GLU A 125 18.41 16.52 -3.51
N GLU A 126 17.91 16.19 -2.31
CA GLU A 126 18.74 15.57 -1.26
C GLU A 126 19.29 14.18 -1.63
N GLN A 127 18.62 13.46 -2.53
CA GLN A 127 19.10 12.16 -3.06
C GLN A 127 19.99 12.30 -4.32
N GLY A 128 20.23 13.52 -4.80
CA GLY A 128 21.10 13.79 -5.95
C GLY A 128 20.57 13.30 -7.29
N LEU A 129 19.25 13.08 -7.41
CA LEU A 129 18.59 12.69 -8.66
C LEU A 129 18.06 13.94 -9.37
N GLU A 130 18.90 14.51 -10.22
CA GLU A 130 18.57 15.69 -11.05
C GLU A 130 17.41 15.36 -12.01
N LEU A 131 16.26 16.01 -11.80
CA LEU A 131 15.15 15.94 -12.74
C LEU A 131 15.58 16.60 -14.06
N MET A 132 15.46 15.87 -15.17
CA MET A 132 15.49 16.50 -16.50
C MET A 132 14.33 17.50 -16.58
N GLU A 133 14.64 18.80 -16.49
CA GLU A 133 13.63 19.84 -16.63
C GLU A 133 12.98 19.77 -18.02
N ASP A 134 11.65 19.66 -18.06
CA ASP A 134 10.90 19.97 -19.28
C ASP A 134 11.24 21.40 -19.71
N SER A 135 11.82 21.54 -20.89
CA SER A 135 12.46 22.77 -21.33
C SER A 135 11.47 23.96 -21.32
N PRO A 136 11.85 25.13 -20.77
CA PRO A 136 10.95 26.27 -20.65
C PRO A 136 10.71 26.97 -22.00
N GLN A 137 9.86 26.38 -22.83
CA GLN A 137 9.44 26.88 -24.15
C GLN A 137 7.97 27.35 -24.15
N ASP A 138 7.53 28.02 -23.08
CA ASP A 138 6.22 28.73 -23.09
C ASP A 138 6.24 30.06 -22.32
N LYS A 139 7.35 30.80 -22.47
CA LYS A 139 7.52 32.19 -21.98
C LYS A 139 7.78 33.20 -23.10
N LYS A 140 7.11 33.04 -24.25
CA LYS A 140 7.10 34.08 -25.29
C LYS A 140 5.90 33.95 -26.22
N ASN A 141 4.82 34.71 -25.94
CA ASN A 141 3.87 35.32 -26.88
C ASN A 141 2.61 35.83 -26.14
N ARG A 142 2.79 36.78 -25.23
CA ARG A 142 1.74 37.71 -24.77
C ARG A 142 2.31 39.12 -24.63
N ASP A 143 2.78 39.62 -25.77
CA ASP A 143 3.00 41.05 -26.03
C ASP A 143 2.56 41.29 -27.49
N LYS A 144 2.00 42.48 -27.75
CA LYS A 144 1.31 42.92 -28.99
C LYS A 144 -0.11 42.40 -29.26
N THR A 145 -1.07 43.15 -28.70
CA THR A 145 -2.42 43.56 -29.18
C THR A 145 -3.18 44.00 -27.92
N ASP A 146 -3.68 45.21 -27.72
CA ASP A 146 -3.73 46.44 -28.54
C ASP A 146 -3.44 47.65 -27.60
N GLU A 147 -3.20 48.88 -28.05
CA GLU A 147 -3.34 49.50 -29.38
C GLU A 147 -2.03 50.20 -29.82
#